data_AF-A0A2V8M650-F1
#
_entry.id   AF-A0A2V8M650-F1
#
_cell.length_a   1.000
_cell.length_b   1.000
_cell.length_c   1.000
_cell.angle_alpha   90.00
_cell.angle_beta   90.00
_cell.angle_gamma   90.00
#
_symmetry.space_group_name_H-M   'P 1'
#
loop_
_entity.id
_entity.type
_entity.pdbx_description
1 polymer ?
#
loop_
_entity_poly.entity_id
_entity_poly.type
_entity_poly.pdbx_seq_one_letter_code
_entity_poly.pdbx_strand_id
1 'polypeptide(L)'
;MMKRVLLSFVIANLITISAGYVYGHHSFAATYAEDKHATVEGKLVQFTFRNPHSFIQIDSKQEDGKIVRWTVEWGGAGVLGNQGLTRDTLRPGDFLVITGAPGRNEEDHRM
;
A
#
# COMPACT_ATOMS: atom_id res chain seq x y z
N MET A 1 -19.28 -30.54 40.77
CA MET A 1 -19.52 -29.21 40.15
C MET A 1 -18.21 -28.49 39.82
N MET A 2 -17.33 -28.23 40.80
CA MET A 2 -16.12 -27.40 40.65
C MET A 2 -15.09 -27.90 39.61
N LYS A 3 -14.87 -29.22 39.50
CA LYS A 3 -13.93 -29.80 38.51
C LYS A 3 -14.35 -29.57 37.05
N ARG A 4 -15.66 -29.50 36.77
CA ARG A 4 -16.19 -29.27 35.41
C ARG A 4 -16.05 -27.79 35.01
N VAL A 5 -16.27 -26.88 35.97
CA VAL A 5 -16.05 -25.43 35.80
C VAL A 5 -14.57 -25.13 35.57
N LEU A 6 -13.67 -25.78 36.33
CA LEU A 6 -12.22 -25.61 36.16
C LEU A 6 -11.75 -26.11 34.77
N LEU A 7 -12.28 -27.24 34.31
CA LEU A 7 -11.94 -27.80 32.99
C LEU A 7 -12.44 -26.89 31.86
N SER A 8 -13.65 -26.33 31.99
CA SER A 8 -14.19 -25.35 31.05
C SER A 8 -13.34 -24.06 31.00
N PHE A 9 -12.83 -23.59 32.14
CA PHE A 9 -11.93 -22.44 32.20
C PHE A 9 -10.58 -22.68 31.52
N VAL A 10 -10.01 -23.89 31.66
CA VAL A 10 -8.76 -24.28 31.01
C VAL A 10 -8.95 -24.38 29.49
N ILE A 11 -10.03 -25.03 29.03
CA ILE A 11 -10.33 -25.16 27.60
C ILE A 11 -10.58 -23.78 26.96
N ALA A 12 -11.31 -22.89 27.63
CA ALA A 12 -11.55 -21.53 27.15
C ALA A 12 -10.26 -20.70 27.05
N ASN A 13 -9.31 -20.87 27.98
CA ASN A 13 -8.02 -20.20 27.92
C ASN A 13 -7.09 -20.76 26.84
N LEU A 14 -7.17 -22.07 26.52
CA LEU A 14 -6.39 -22.63 25.42
C LEU A 14 -6.85 -22.12 24.04
N ILE A 15 -8.15 -21.84 23.87
CA ILE A 15 -8.70 -21.34 22.60
C ILE A 15 -8.30 -19.88 22.33
N THR A 16 -8.12 -19.06 23.38
CA THR A 16 -7.71 -17.66 23.20
C THR A 16 -6.22 -17.49 22.89
N ILE A 17 -5.37 -18.43 23.32
CA ILE A 17 -3.91 -18.39 23.05
C ILE A 17 -3.60 -18.80 21.59
N SER A 18 -4.53 -19.45 20.88
CA SER A 18 -4.38 -19.77 19.44
C SER A 18 -4.79 -18.64 18.49
N ALA A 19 -4.97 -17.41 18.98
CA ALA A 19 -5.11 -16.23 18.12
C ALA A 19 -3.77 -15.96 17.41
N GLY A 20 -3.49 -16.72 16.35
CA GLY A 20 -2.28 -16.60 15.55
C GLY A 20 -2.13 -15.19 14.99
N TYR A 21 -0.89 -14.70 14.96
CA TYR A 21 -0.55 -13.46 14.28
C TYR A 21 -0.89 -13.60 12.79
N VAL A 22 -1.98 -12.99 12.35
CA VAL A 22 -2.29 -12.90 10.92
C VAL A 22 -1.36 -11.86 10.32
N TYR A 23 -0.28 -12.33 9.68
CA TYR A 23 0.57 -11.50 8.83
C TYR A 23 -0.19 -11.23 7.52
N GLY A 24 -0.90 -10.11 7.46
CA GLY A 24 -1.58 -9.68 6.24
C GLY A 24 -0.60 -9.05 5.25
N HIS A 25 0.03 -9.85 4.38
CA HIS A 25 0.54 -9.34 3.11
C HIS A 25 -0.64 -9.34 2.12
N HIS A 26 -1.18 -8.17 1.79
CA HIS A 26 -2.15 -8.09 0.71
C HIS A 26 -1.43 -8.36 -0.62
N SER A 27 -2.08 -9.11 -1.51
CA SER A 27 -1.51 -9.40 -2.82
C SER A 27 -1.59 -8.16 -3.69
N PHE A 28 -0.46 -7.74 -4.26
CA PHE A 28 -0.41 -6.67 -5.26
C PHE A 28 -1.37 -6.98 -6.43
N ALA A 29 -1.40 -8.23 -6.89
CA ALA A 29 -2.28 -8.73 -7.94
C ALA A 29 -3.78 -8.58 -7.64
N ALA A 30 -4.18 -8.51 -6.35
CA ALA A 30 -5.57 -8.29 -5.98
C ALA A 30 -6.00 -6.83 -6.20
N THR A 31 -5.07 -5.89 -6.09
CA THR A 31 -5.34 -4.46 -6.25
C THR A 31 -5.03 -3.96 -7.66
N TYR A 32 -3.97 -4.47 -8.30
CA TYR A 32 -3.45 -3.97 -9.57
C TYR A 32 -3.50 -5.02 -10.68
N ALA A 33 -3.63 -4.57 -11.92
CA ALA A 33 -3.60 -5.40 -13.12
C ALA A 33 -2.17 -5.53 -13.64
N GLU A 34 -1.41 -6.51 -13.13
CA GLU A 34 0.02 -6.71 -13.43
C GLU A 34 0.35 -6.99 -14.91
N ASP A 35 -0.64 -7.46 -15.67
CA ASP A 35 -0.54 -7.69 -17.11
C ASP A 35 -0.69 -6.41 -17.94
N LYS A 36 -1.01 -5.29 -17.30
CA LYS A 36 -1.24 -3.98 -17.92
C LYS A 36 -0.22 -2.96 -17.44
N HIS A 37 0.01 -1.96 -18.29
CA HIS A 37 0.83 -0.81 -17.95
C HIS A 37 0.07 0.46 -18.33
N ALA A 38 0.12 1.46 -17.46
CA ALA A 38 -0.39 2.79 -17.71
C ALA A 38 0.65 3.82 -17.24
N THR A 39 0.53 5.05 -17.74
CA THR A 39 1.36 6.18 -17.32
C THR A 39 0.46 7.25 -16.72
N VAL A 40 0.86 7.79 -15.57
CA VAL A 40 0.23 8.95 -14.95
C VAL A 40 1.28 10.05 -14.75
N GLU A 41 0.89 11.28 -15.04
CA GLU A 41 1.75 12.45 -14.92
C GLU A 41 1.12 13.47 -13.96
N GLY A 42 1.94 14.10 -13.13
CA GLY A 42 1.41 15.05 -12.16
C GLY A 42 2.45 15.63 -11.21
N LYS A 43 1.99 16.56 -10.38
CA LYS A 43 2.84 17.16 -9.34
C LYS A 43 2.79 16.32 -8.08
N LEU A 44 3.95 16.03 -7.50
CA LEU A 44 4.09 15.34 -6.23
C LEU A 44 3.42 16.13 -5.11
N VAL A 45 2.51 15.46 -4.42
CA VAL A 45 1.85 15.96 -3.20
C VAL A 45 2.56 15.39 -1.98
N GLN A 46 2.82 14.08 -1.98
CA GLN A 46 3.44 13.39 -0.86
C GLN A 46 4.27 12.20 -1.31
N PHE A 47 5.47 12.06 -0.75
CA PHE A 47 6.26 10.83 -0.81
C PHE A 47 6.35 10.19 0.57
N THR A 48 5.75 9.02 0.72
CA THR A 48 5.82 8.23 1.95
C THR A 48 6.87 7.15 1.77
N PHE A 49 8.09 7.39 2.24
CA PHE A 49 9.20 6.43 2.18
C PHE A 49 9.21 5.54 3.45
N ARG A 50 8.62 4.34 3.37
CA ARG A 50 8.48 3.41 4.50
C ARG A 50 8.47 1.94 4.08
N ASN A 51 8.54 1.04 5.04
CA ASN A 51 8.30 -0.40 4.84
C ASN A 51 6.87 -0.79 5.30
N PRO A 52 6.24 -1.83 4.71
CA PRO A 52 6.75 -2.68 3.62
C PRO A 52 6.59 -2.06 2.22
N HIS A 53 5.77 -1.01 2.07
CA HIS A 53 5.55 -0.31 0.81
C HIS A 53 5.67 1.20 0.99
N SER A 54 6.38 1.83 0.05
CA SER A 54 6.39 3.28 -0.09
C SER A 54 5.27 3.72 -1.03
N PHE A 55 4.84 4.97 -0.91
CA PHE A 55 3.76 5.51 -1.72
C PHE A 55 4.10 6.90 -2.24
N ILE A 56 3.67 7.19 -3.46
CA ILE A 56 3.75 8.49 -4.10
C ILE A 56 2.32 8.96 -4.35
N GLN A 57 1.97 10.16 -3.90
CA GLN A 57 0.70 10.79 -4.25
C GLN A 57 0.95 11.97 -5.18
N ILE A 58 0.27 12.00 -6.32
CA ILE A 58 0.40 13.09 -7.29
C ILE A 58 -0.95 13.70 -7.62
N ASP A 59 -0.94 14.99 -7.93
CA ASP A 59 -2.05 15.68 -8.57
C ASP A 59 -1.87 15.66 -10.08
N SER A 60 -2.71 14.87 -10.75
CA SER A 60 -2.74 14.76 -12.20
C SER A 60 -3.87 15.61 -12.77
N LYS A 61 -3.53 16.48 -13.72
CA LYS A 61 -4.51 17.32 -14.42
C LYS A 61 -5.06 16.56 -15.61
N GLN A 62 -6.36 16.33 -15.60
CA GLN A 62 -7.09 15.67 -16.68
C GLN A 62 -7.33 16.62 -17.85
N GLU A 63 -7.73 16.07 -19.00
CA GLU A 63 -8.04 16.85 -20.21
C GLU A 63 -9.18 17.86 -20.00
N ASP A 64 -10.17 17.51 -19.15
CA ASP A 64 -11.28 18.39 -18.78
C ASP A 64 -10.89 19.50 -17.77
N GLY A 65 -9.60 19.55 -17.40
CA GLY A 65 -9.04 20.51 -16.46
C GLY A 65 -9.22 20.15 -14.99
N LYS A 66 -9.94 19.07 -14.66
CA LYS A 66 -10.04 18.61 -13.26
C LYS A 66 -8.70 18.07 -12.78
N ILE A 67 -8.48 18.21 -11.48
CA ILE A 67 -7.34 17.61 -10.81
C ILE A 67 -7.82 16.35 -10.11
N VAL A 68 -7.17 15.23 -10.43
CA VAL A 68 -7.41 13.93 -9.80
C VAL A 68 -6.16 13.54 -9.03
N ARG A 69 -6.33 13.16 -7.76
CA ARG A 69 -5.23 12.66 -6.95
C ARG A 69 -5.03 11.18 -7.19
N TRP A 70 -3.83 10.82 -7.63
CA TRP A 70 -3.41 9.43 -7.78
C TRP A 70 -2.61 8.99 -6.56
N THR A 71 -2.78 7.73 -6.16
CA THR A 71 -1.90 7.06 -5.19
C THR A 71 -1.16 5.94 -5.89
N VAL A 72 0.15 6.08 -6.01
CA VAL A 72 1.03 5.08 -6.59
C VAL A 72 1.76 4.32 -5.49
N GLU A 73 1.66 2.99 -5.52
CA GLU A 73 2.41 2.09 -4.66
C GLU A 73 3.78 1.76 -5.27
N TRP A 74 4.79 1.67 -4.41
CA TRP A 74 6.14 1.31 -4.81
C TRP A 74 6.78 0.36 -3.79
N GLY A 75 8.04 0.00 -4.04
CA GLY A 75 8.80 -0.86 -3.15
C GLY A 75 8.94 -0.27 -1.74
N GLY A 76 9.17 -1.14 -0.76
CA GLY A 76 9.50 -0.71 0.59
C GLY A 76 10.79 0.10 0.63
N ALA A 77 10.90 1.00 1.60
CA ALA A 77 12.08 1.83 1.86
C ALA A 77 13.40 1.04 1.87
N GLY A 78 13.41 -0.22 2.34
CA GLY A 78 14.61 -1.06 2.29
C GLY A 78 15.05 -1.40 0.86
N VAL A 79 14.11 -1.78 0.00
CA VAL A 79 14.38 -2.10 -1.41
C VAL A 79 14.81 -0.84 -2.17
N LEU A 80 14.07 0.25 -2.00
CA LEU A 80 14.36 1.53 -2.65
C LEU A 80 15.69 2.14 -2.15
N GLY A 81 16.00 2.00 -0.86
CA GLY A 81 17.27 2.41 -0.28
C GLY A 81 18.46 1.69 -0.93
N ASN A 82 18.33 0.39 -1.18
CA ASN A 82 19.35 -0.37 -1.92
C ASN A 82 19.49 0.06 -3.39
N GLN A 83 18.48 0.75 -3.94
CA GLN A 83 18.51 1.37 -5.27
C GLN A 83 19.01 2.83 -5.24
N GLY A 84 19.45 3.32 -4.07
CA GLY A 84 20.01 4.67 -3.90
C GLY A 84 18.97 5.75 -3.58
N LEU A 85 17.71 5.38 -3.36
CA LEU A 85 16.67 6.34 -2.98
C LEU A 85 16.66 6.60 -1.47
N THR A 86 16.29 7.82 -1.11
CA THR A 86 16.10 8.26 0.26
C THR A 86 14.76 8.97 0.38
N ARG A 87 14.33 9.26 1.60
CA ARG A 87 13.12 10.07 1.84
C ARG A 87 13.17 11.47 1.22
N ASP A 88 14.36 11.98 0.91
CA ASP A 88 14.56 13.33 0.36
C ASP A 88 14.79 13.33 -1.15
N THR A 89 14.76 12.16 -1.80
CA THR A 89 14.96 12.01 -3.25
C THR A 89 13.83 12.68 -4.05
N LEU A 90 12.61 12.65 -3.53
CA LEU A 90 11.44 13.30 -4.12
C LEU A 90 10.86 14.30 -3.15
N ARG A 91 10.47 15.48 -3.64
CA ARG A 91 9.95 16.58 -2.84
C ARG A 91 8.59 17.05 -3.36
N PRO A 92 7.66 17.43 -2.47
CA PRO A 92 6.39 18.02 -2.91
C PRO A 92 6.60 19.15 -3.91
N GLY A 93 5.86 19.12 -5.02
CA GLY A 93 5.98 20.05 -6.14
C GLY A 93 6.76 19.50 -7.34
N ASP A 94 7.59 18.45 -7.17
CA ASP A 94 8.28 17.79 -8.28
C ASP A 94 7.26 17.29 -9.31
N PHE A 95 7.55 17.48 -10.60
CA PHE A 95 6.73 16.90 -11.66
C PHE A 95 7.23 15.50 -11.97
N LEU A 96 6.33 14.52 -11.87
CA LEU A 96 6.64 13.11 -12.05
C LEU A 96 5.88 12.55 -13.24
N VAL A 97 6.55 11.67 -13.98
CA VAL A 97 5.97 10.77 -14.99
C VAL A 97 6.15 9.36 -14.44
N ILE A 98 5.05 8.68 -14.14
CA ILE A 98 5.08 7.40 -13.45
C ILE A 98 4.41 6.34 -14.32
N THR A 99 5.13 5.25 -14.60
CA THR A 99 4.60 4.10 -15.34
C THR A 99 4.55 2.88 -14.42
N GLY A 100 3.42 2.19 -14.41
CA GLY A 100 3.19 1.04 -13.54
C GLY A 100 1.90 0.30 -13.89
N ALA A 101 1.57 -0.70 -13.06
CA ALA A 101 0.35 -1.48 -13.20
C ALA A 101 -0.85 -0.68 -12.65
N PRO A 102 -1.87 -0.35 -13.44
CA PRO A 102 -3.01 0.39 -12.93
C PRO A 102 -3.83 -0.46 -11.95
N GLY A 103 -4.54 0.21 -11.05
CA GLY A 103 -5.54 -0.41 -10.19
C GLY A 103 -6.62 -1.10 -11.02
N ARG A 104 -7.19 -2.19 -10.50
CA ARG A 104 -8.28 -2.91 -11.16
C ARG A 104 -9.57 -2.10 -11.25
N ASN A 105 -9.77 -1.18 -10.31
CA ASN A 105 -10.86 -0.21 -10.34
C ASN A 105 -10.29 1.18 -10.67
N GLU A 106 -10.74 1.76 -11.78
CA GLU A 106 -10.25 3.04 -12.29
C GLU A 106 -10.64 4.21 -11.38
N GLU A 107 -11.80 4.13 -10.70
CA GLU A 107 -12.30 5.17 -9.81
C GLU A 107 -11.45 5.36 -8.55
N ASP A 108 -10.65 4.35 -8.20
CA ASP A 108 -9.77 4.42 -7.03
C ASP A 108 -8.51 5.26 -7.31
N HIS A 109 -8.20 5.53 -8.59
CA HIS A 109 -7.02 6.28 -9.03
C HIS A 109 -5.72 5.76 -8.41
N ARG A 110 -5.53 4.45 -8.51
CA ARG A 110 -4.36 3.74 -7.97
C ARG A 110 -3.47 3.18 -9.06
N MET A 111 -2.18 3.11 -8.78
CA MET A 111 -1.15 2.46 -9.58
C MET A 111 -0.11 1.79 -8.66
#